data_AF-A0A2T7PL52-F1
#
_entry.id   AF-A0A2T7PL52-F1
#
_cell.length_a   1.000
_cell.length_b   1.000
_cell.length_c   1.000
_cell.angle_alpha   90.00
_cell.angle_beta   90.00
_cell.angle_gamma   90.00
#
_symmetry.space_group_name_H-M   'P 1'
#
loop_
_entity.id
_entity.type
_entity.pdbx_description
1 polymer ?
#
loop_
_entity_poly.entity_id
_entity_poly.type
_entity_poly.pdbx_seq_one_letter_code
_entity_poly.pdbx_strand_id
1 'polypeptide(L)'
;MNRAGYNYILATMDMETLNLSRFRHGGVNITGFQLINRTNPGVKEFLDTWSVLEPVVWPGAGSDKVEVEAALSVDALEAFRLALEAMVGRRHDVFHSTFRRGVVYNLNKTVGIPCNTRPVLPWMHGTEIFYSLKRVDFEGLTGRVSFDSRGYRNNYKLDLFTVTMDMGPFKSGEWHSELGLRRDEKLVPRPSANGTQSKRFRIVTSILTKPFLMMRQAPGSMGLPLAGNDRFEGYCKDLADELKERLPMEYILVPVKDGMFGTELPNGSWTGIIGELRRGNDNNDINIKRDSHERQQERQENTRRDYLV
;
A
#
# COMPACT_ATOMS: atom_id res chain seq x y z
N MET A 1 12.65 15.07 -2.52
CA MET A 1 12.29 13.80 -1.86
C MET A 1 11.20 13.01 -2.60
N ASN A 2 10.43 13.60 -3.52
CA ASN A 2 9.45 12.86 -4.33
C ASN A 2 10.00 12.70 -5.75
N ARG A 3 10.64 11.55 -6.04
CA ARG A 3 11.16 11.24 -7.37
C ARG A 3 10.43 10.02 -7.93
N ALA A 4 10.26 9.98 -9.25
CA ALA A 4 9.79 8.81 -9.95
C ALA A 4 10.67 7.57 -9.64
N GLY A 5 10.05 6.40 -9.55
CA GLY A 5 10.70 5.12 -9.20
C GLY A 5 10.66 4.76 -7.71
N TYR A 6 10.19 5.64 -6.83
CA TYR A 6 9.99 5.33 -5.41
C TYR A 6 8.58 4.81 -5.15
N ASN A 7 8.48 3.78 -4.31
CA ASN A 7 7.24 3.18 -3.86
C ASN A 7 7.14 3.31 -2.33
N TYR A 8 6.05 3.89 -1.82
CA TYR A 8 5.78 4.00 -0.40
C TYR A 8 4.55 3.18 -0.03
N ILE A 9 4.63 2.53 1.13
CA ILE A 9 3.47 1.90 1.77
C ILE A 9 3.14 2.70 3.02
N LEU A 10 1.93 3.25 3.07
CA LEU A 10 1.42 3.91 4.25
C LEU A 10 0.71 2.89 5.13
N ALA A 11 1.27 2.64 6.31
CA ALA A 11 0.66 1.79 7.33
C ALA A 11 -0.49 2.54 8.03
N THR A 12 -1.54 2.84 7.27
CA THR A 12 -2.77 3.50 7.73
C THR A 12 -3.97 2.71 7.23
N MET A 13 -5.07 2.80 7.95
CA MET A 13 -6.40 2.30 7.55
C MET A 13 -7.31 3.41 7.01
N ASP A 14 -6.78 4.62 6.85
CA ASP A 14 -7.55 5.81 6.46
C ASP A 14 -6.91 6.55 5.28
N MET A 15 -6.60 5.82 4.22
CA MET A 15 -5.95 6.36 3.03
C MET A 15 -6.73 7.51 2.35
N GLU A 16 -8.06 7.50 2.39
CA GLU A 16 -8.90 8.48 1.70
C GLU A 16 -9.10 9.82 2.45
N THR A 17 -8.75 9.89 3.74
CA THR A 17 -8.74 11.17 4.49
C THR A 17 -7.41 11.91 4.34
N LEU A 18 -6.33 11.22 3.99
CA LEU A 18 -5.02 11.81 3.82
C LEU A 18 -4.96 12.81 2.66
N ASN A 19 -4.32 13.96 2.90
CA ASN A 19 -4.02 14.93 1.85
C ASN A 19 -2.78 14.51 1.04
N LEU A 20 -2.99 13.72 -0.01
CA LEU A 20 -1.93 13.21 -0.90
C LEU A 20 -1.70 14.08 -2.14
N SER A 21 -2.27 15.29 -2.19
CA SER A 21 -2.16 16.21 -3.34
C SER A 21 -0.71 16.47 -3.77
N ARG A 22 0.21 16.61 -2.80
CA ARG A 22 1.65 16.87 -3.04
C ARG A 22 2.40 15.71 -3.73
N PHE A 23 1.82 14.51 -3.75
CA PHE A 23 2.44 13.33 -4.33
C PHE A 23 1.94 13.00 -5.73
N ARG A 24 0.87 13.66 -6.19
CA ARG A 24 0.25 13.43 -7.51
C ARG A 24 1.16 13.75 -8.69
N HIS A 25 2.10 14.68 -8.52
CA HIS A 25 3.00 15.15 -9.59
C HIS A 25 4.44 14.65 -9.47
N GLY A 26 4.78 13.92 -8.40
CA GLY A 26 6.16 13.52 -8.11
C GLY A 26 6.62 12.22 -8.79
N GLY A 27 5.73 11.52 -9.51
CA GLY A 27 6.00 10.21 -10.10
C GLY A 27 6.12 9.06 -9.09
N VAL A 28 5.76 9.31 -7.83
CA VAL A 28 5.85 8.36 -6.72
C VAL A 28 4.58 7.50 -6.68
N ASN A 29 4.74 6.20 -6.45
CA ASN A 29 3.60 5.33 -6.15
C ASN A 29 3.41 5.23 -4.64
N ILE A 30 2.20 5.50 -4.18
CA ILE A 30 1.85 5.36 -2.76
C ILE A 30 0.71 4.38 -2.65
N THR A 31 0.89 3.35 -1.84
CA THR A 31 -0.14 2.37 -1.53
C THR A 31 -0.48 2.44 -0.04
N GLY A 32 -1.75 2.32 0.30
CA GLY A 32 -2.22 2.29 1.69
C GLY A 32 -3.52 1.51 1.80
N PHE A 33 -4.03 1.39 3.02
CA PHE A 33 -5.27 0.66 3.29
C PHE A 33 -6.39 1.61 3.69
N GLN A 34 -7.61 1.20 3.38
CA GLN A 34 -8.85 1.89 3.75
C GLN A 34 -9.78 0.88 4.42
N LEU A 35 -10.16 1.14 5.68
CA LEU A 35 -11.09 0.28 6.42
C LEU A 35 -12.55 0.60 6.08
N ILE A 36 -12.88 1.89 5.99
CA ILE A 36 -14.26 2.35 5.75
C ILE A 36 -14.55 2.30 4.25
N ASN A 37 -15.48 1.44 3.84
CA ASN A 37 -15.94 1.40 2.46
C ASN A 37 -17.07 2.43 2.23
N ARG A 38 -16.72 3.62 1.73
CA ARG A 38 -17.67 4.70 1.42
C ARG A 38 -18.64 4.39 0.29
N THR A 39 -18.44 3.30 -0.45
CA THR A 39 -19.40 2.86 -1.47
C THR A 39 -20.57 2.07 -0.89
N ASN A 40 -20.42 1.53 0.33
CA ASN A 40 -21.44 0.77 1.04
C ASN A 40 -22.67 1.67 1.34
N PRO A 41 -23.90 1.24 1.03
CA PRO A 41 -25.11 2.05 1.28
C PRO A 41 -25.30 2.49 2.73
N GLY A 42 -25.05 1.61 3.71
CA GLY A 42 -25.21 1.95 5.13
C GLY A 42 -24.17 2.97 5.61
N VAL A 43 -22.95 2.90 5.07
CA VAL A 43 -21.92 3.92 5.31
C VAL A 43 -22.30 5.25 4.68
N LYS A 44 -22.88 5.24 3.47
CA LYS A 44 -23.37 6.47 2.81
C LYS A 44 -24.47 7.14 3.61
N GLU A 45 -25.47 6.38 4.06
CA GLU A 45 -26.55 6.89 4.90
C GLU A 45 -26.04 7.51 6.20
N PHE A 46 -25.05 6.88 6.83
CA PHE A 46 -24.38 7.44 7.99
C PHE A 46 -23.65 8.76 7.64
N LEU A 47 -22.90 8.80 6.54
CA LEU A 47 -22.17 9.99 6.10
C LEU A 47 -23.10 11.14 5.69
N ASP A 48 -24.26 10.85 5.10
CA ASP A 48 -25.27 11.87 4.77
C ASP A 48 -25.73 12.57 6.05
N THR A 49 -25.98 11.81 7.12
CA THR A 49 -26.34 12.37 8.44
C THR A 49 -25.17 13.08 9.10
N TRP A 50 -23.96 12.49 9.04
CA TRP A 50 -22.74 13.04 9.62
C TRP A 50 -22.34 14.39 9.01
N SER A 51 -22.55 14.54 7.70
CA SER A 51 -22.14 15.72 6.93
C SER A 51 -22.95 16.98 7.24
N VAL A 52 -24.16 16.84 7.78
CA VAL A 52 -25.03 17.97 8.14
C VAL A 52 -24.94 18.37 9.61
N LEU A 53 -24.19 17.63 10.43
CA LEU A 53 -23.98 17.97 11.84
C LEU A 53 -23.13 19.23 11.97
N GLU A 54 -23.52 20.11 12.90
CA GLU A 54 -22.78 21.34 13.19
C GLU A 54 -21.45 21.03 13.90
N PRO A 55 -20.28 21.39 13.32
CA PRO A 55 -18.98 21.10 13.93
C PRO A 55 -18.77 21.78 15.29
N VAL A 56 -19.53 22.83 15.59
CA VAL A 56 -19.50 23.53 16.88
C VAL A 56 -20.08 22.65 17.99
N VAL A 57 -21.14 21.89 17.70
CA VAL A 57 -21.79 20.96 18.64
C VAL A 57 -21.09 19.61 18.63
N TRP A 58 -20.67 19.17 17.44
CA TRP A 58 -20.05 17.87 17.19
C TRP A 58 -18.67 18.06 16.54
N PRO A 59 -17.60 18.29 17.33
CA PRO A 59 -16.25 18.48 16.78
C PRO A 59 -15.82 17.31 15.90
N GLY A 60 -15.35 17.61 14.69
CA GLY A 60 -14.93 16.62 13.68
C GLY A 60 -16.05 16.12 12.76
N ALA A 61 -17.31 16.45 13.05
CA ALA A 61 -18.43 16.20 12.14
C ALA A 61 -18.58 17.31 11.08
N GLY A 62 -19.64 17.23 10.26
CA GLY A 62 -19.91 18.23 9.23
C GLY A 62 -19.03 18.11 7.98
N SER A 63 -18.52 16.90 7.70
CA SER A 63 -17.75 16.61 6.50
C SER A 63 -18.25 15.36 5.78
N ASP A 64 -17.87 15.18 4.53
CA ASP A 64 -18.15 13.96 3.74
C ASP A 64 -17.26 12.77 4.15
N LYS A 65 -16.46 12.94 5.21
CA LYS A 65 -15.53 11.95 5.73
C LYS A 65 -15.72 11.75 7.22
N VAL A 66 -15.48 10.52 7.66
CA VAL A 66 -15.38 10.14 9.06
C VAL A 66 -14.03 9.48 9.27
N GLU A 67 -13.35 9.82 10.36
CA GLU A 67 -12.10 9.18 10.78
C GLU A 67 -12.35 7.73 11.18
N VAL A 68 -11.34 6.88 11.02
CA VAL A 68 -11.45 5.45 11.34
C VAL A 68 -11.73 5.23 12.83
N GLU A 69 -11.14 6.04 13.72
CA GLU A 69 -11.35 5.98 15.16
C GLU A 69 -12.80 6.29 15.54
N ALA A 70 -13.41 7.27 14.88
CA ALA A 70 -14.82 7.62 15.09
C ALA A 70 -15.74 6.52 14.58
N ALA A 71 -15.49 5.96 13.40
CA ALA A 71 -16.25 4.84 12.86
C ALA A 71 -16.17 3.59 13.75
N LEU A 72 -14.97 3.25 14.25
CA LEU A 72 -14.77 2.16 15.20
C LEU A 72 -15.52 2.40 16.53
N SER A 73 -15.65 3.66 16.96
CA SER A 73 -16.39 4.01 18.18
C SER A 73 -17.90 3.81 18.01
N VAL A 74 -18.44 4.14 16.84
CA VAL A 74 -19.84 3.86 16.49
C VAL A 74 -20.10 2.35 16.48
N ASP A 75 -19.23 1.58 15.82
CA ASP A 75 -19.33 0.13 15.78
C ASP A 75 -19.16 -0.51 17.17
N ALA A 76 -18.31 0.05 18.02
CA ALA A 76 -18.14 -0.42 19.39
C ALA A 76 -19.44 -0.24 20.21
N LEU A 77 -20.13 0.89 20.06
CA LEU A 77 -21.41 1.12 20.73
C LEU A 77 -22.46 0.09 20.29
N GLU A 78 -22.52 -0.20 18.99
CA GLU A 78 -23.43 -1.21 18.45
C GLU A 78 -23.11 -2.62 18.98
N ALA A 79 -21.82 -2.98 19.06
CA ALA A 79 -21.39 -4.22 19.69
C ALA A 79 -21.84 -4.33 21.16
N PHE A 80 -21.71 -3.26 21.94
CA PHE A 80 -22.21 -3.22 23.31
C PHE A 80 -23.74 -3.33 23.38
N ARG A 81 -24.46 -2.62 22.50
CA ARG A 81 -25.92 -2.65 22.42
C ARG A 81 -26.41 -4.08 22.16
N LEU A 82 -25.87 -4.73 21.13
CA LEU A 82 -26.22 -6.10 20.75
C LEU A 82 -25.88 -7.12 21.86
N ALA A 83 -24.73 -6.96 22.51
CA ALA A 83 -24.34 -7.85 23.61
C ALA A 83 -25.31 -7.73 24.81
N LEU A 84 -25.69 -6.51 25.20
CA LEU A 84 -26.64 -6.27 26.28
C LEU A 84 -28.05 -6.73 25.90
N GLU A 85 -28.48 -6.47 24.67
CA GLU A 85 -29.76 -6.96 24.13
C GLU A 85 -29.83 -8.48 24.17
N ALA A 86 -28.77 -9.18 23.77
CA ALA A 86 -28.70 -10.63 23.85
C ALA A 86 -28.79 -11.17 25.29
N MET A 87 -28.20 -10.46 26.27
CA MET A 87 -28.32 -10.83 27.69
C MET A 87 -29.74 -10.64 28.21
N VAL A 88 -30.34 -9.47 27.95
CA VAL A 88 -31.72 -9.16 28.36
C VAL A 88 -32.73 -10.09 27.68
N GLY A 89 -32.51 -10.41 26.40
CA GLY A 89 -33.34 -11.36 25.65
C GLY A 89 -33.31 -12.78 26.22
N ARG A 90 -32.18 -13.23 26.79
CA ARG A 90 -32.10 -14.53 27.49
C ARG A 90 -32.75 -14.48 28.87
N ARG A 91 -32.58 -13.36 29.60
CA ARG A 91 -33.13 -13.17 30.94
C ARG A 91 -33.50 -11.70 31.14
N HIS A 92 -34.80 -11.39 31.05
CA HIS A 92 -35.31 -10.02 31.13
C HIS A 92 -35.00 -9.30 32.45
N ASP A 93 -34.84 -10.05 33.55
CA ASP A 93 -34.55 -9.53 34.89
C ASP A 93 -33.07 -9.59 35.27
N VAL A 94 -32.16 -9.90 34.33
CA VAL A 94 -30.71 -10.08 34.57
C VAL A 94 -30.10 -8.89 35.31
N PHE A 95 -30.55 -7.68 35.01
CA PHE A 95 -30.08 -6.45 35.64
C PHE A 95 -31.07 -5.83 36.65
N HIS A 96 -32.26 -6.40 36.83
CA HIS A 96 -33.33 -5.84 37.69
C HIS A 96 -32.83 -5.57 39.11
N SER A 97 -32.08 -6.52 39.66
CA SER A 97 -31.51 -6.41 41.00
C SER A 97 -30.22 -5.58 41.07
N THR A 98 -29.65 -5.22 39.93
CA THR A 98 -28.32 -4.61 39.82
C THR A 98 -28.41 -3.09 39.71
N PHE A 99 -29.25 -2.55 38.81
CA PHE A 99 -29.41 -1.11 38.63
C PHE A 99 -30.71 -0.64 39.28
N ARG A 100 -30.62 -0.04 40.47
CA ARG A 100 -31.80 0.42 41.21
C ARG A 100 -31.59 1.86 41.67
N ARG A 101 -32.55 2.75 41.38
CA ARG A 101 -32.53 4.16 41.79
C ARG A 101 -31.22 4.89 41.40
N GLY A 102 -30.69 4.60 40.20
CA GLY A 102 -29.42 5.18 39.72
C GLY A 102 -28.16 4.64 40.41
N VAL A 103 -28.27 3.58 41.21
CA VAL A 103 -27.16 2.98 41.95
C VAL A 103 -26.93 1.52 41.52
N VAL A 104 -25.67 1.11 41.44
CA VAL A 104 -25.25 -0.26 41.13
C VAL A 104 -25.13 -1.07 42.42
N TYR A 105 -25.85 -2.19 42.51
CA TYR A 105 -25.82 -3.13 43.63
C TYR A 105 -25.34 -4.51 43.17
N ASN A 106 -24.49 -5.14 43.97
CA ASN A 106 -23.99 -6.51 43.74
C ASN A 106 -24.81 -7.55 44.54
N LEU A 107 -24.68 -8.84 44.22
CA LEU A 107 -25.38 -9.93 44.94
C LEU A 107 -25.10 -9.95 46.45
N ASN A 108 -23.89 -9.57 46.85
CA ASN A 108 -23.46 -9.46 48.25
C ASN A 108 -23.93 -8.15 48.92
N LYS A 109 -24.83 -7.39 48.28
CA LYS A 109 -25.37 -6.09 48.74
C LYS A 109 -24.35 -4.95 48.82
N THR A 110 -23.14 -5.11 48.32
CA THR A 110 -22.20 -3.97 48.18
C THR A 110 -22.65 -3.05 47.06
N VAL A 111 -22.34 -1.76 47.21
CA VAL A 111 -22.65 -0.72 46.23
C VAL A 111 -21.43 -0.46 45.33
N GLY A 112 -21.67 -0.34 44.03
CA GLY A 112 -20.64 -0.04 43.04
C GLY A 112 -19.74 -1.23 42.69
N ILE A 113 -18.70 -0.96 41.91
CA ILE A 113 -17.69 -1.94 41.49
C ILE A 113 -16.35 -1.45 42.04
N PRO A 114 -16.02 -1.73 43.32
CA PRO A 114 -14.83 -1.20 43.94
C PRO A 114 -13.57 -1.85 43.34
N CYS A 115 -12.61 -1.02 42.92
CA CYS A 115 -11.33 -1.46 42.36
C CYS A 115 -10.20 -1.57 43.40
N ASN A 116 -10.46 -1.13 44.65
CA ASN A 116 -9.47 -1.07 45.73
C ASN A 116 -9.59 -2.23 46.74
N THR A 117 -10.52 -3.16 46.54
CA THR A 117 -10.69 -4.33 47.40
C THR A 117 -9.54 -5.32 47.18
N ARG A 118 -9.10 -5.95 48.28
CA ARG A 118 -8.10 -7.02 48.25
C ARG A 118 -8.65 -8.26 48.96
N PRO A 119 -8.78 -9.41 48.28
CA PRO A 119 -8.55 -9.61 46.85
C PRO A 119 -9.56 -8.84 45.98
N VAL A 120 -9.20 -8.57 44.72
CA VAL A 120 -10.13 -7.98 43.75
C VAL A 120 -11.25 -8.97 43.51
N LEU A 121 -12.50 -8.51 43.66
CA LEU A 121 -13.69 -9.31 43.40
C LEU A 121 -14.21 -9.03 42.00
N PRO A 122 -14.22 -10.01 41.08
CA PRO A 122 -14.79 -9.84 39.75
C PRO A 122 -16.27 -9.46 39.83
N TRP A 123 -16.71 -8.55 38.96
CA TRP A 123 -18.12 -8.20 38.88
C TRP A 123 -18.93 -9.37 38.33
N MET A 124 -20.03 -9.69 39.00
CA MET A 124 -20.90 -10.84 38.72
C MET A 124 -21.35 -10.97 37.26
N HIS A 125 -21.54 -9.85 36.56
CA HIS A 125 -21.99 -9.84 35.16
C HIS A 125 -20.83 -9.80 34.15
N GLY A 126 -19.60 -9.54 34.60
CA GLY A 126 -18.46 -9.27 33.72
C GLY A 126 -18.20 -10.41 32.74
N THR A 127 -18.24 -11.66 33.21
CA THR A 127 -18.05 -12.85 32.37
C THR A 127 -19.13 -13.00 31.31
N GLU A 128 -20.40 -12.78 31.66
CA GLU A 128 -21.52 -12.93 30.73
C GLU A 128 -21.54 -11.80 29.68
N ILE A 129 -21.23 -10.57 30.09
CA ILE A 129 -21.06 -9.43 29.17
C ILE A 129 -19.92 -9.71 28.20
N PHE A 130 -18.77 -10.15 28.70
CA PHE A 130 -17.61 -10.45 27.85
C PHE A 130 -17.90 -11.55 26.82
N TYR A 131 -18.57 -12.64 27.22
CA TYR A 131 -18.97 -13.69 26.29
C TYR A 131 -20.06 -13.25 25.32
N SER A 132 -20.97 -12.37 25.73
CA SER A 132 -22.00 -11.83 24.84
C SER A 132 -21.39 -10.89 23.80
N LEU A 133 -20.42 -10.05 24.20
CA LEU A 133 -19.62 -9.23 23.28
C LEU A 133 -18.88 -10.08 22.25
N LYS A 134 -18.26 -11.19 22.66
CA LYS A 134 -17.55 -12.08 21.73
C LYS A 134 -18.44 -12.78 20.72
N ARG A 135 -19.75 -12.82 20.94
CA ARG A 135 -20.72 -13.50 20.08
C ARG A 135 -21.47 -12.54 19.14
N VAL A 136 -21.21 -11.24 19.21
CA VAL A 136 -21.81 -10.30 18.25
C VAL A 136 -21.25 -10.54 16.86
N ASP A 137 -22.13 -10.42 15.87
CA ASP A 137 -21.82 -10.55 14.46
C ASP A 137 -22.80 -9.64 13.70
N PHE A 138 -22.29 -8.51 13.20
CA PHE A 138 -23.09 -7.51 12.51
C PHE A 138 -22.27 -6.76 11.46
N GLU A 139 -22.95 -6.08 10.54
CA GLU A 139 -22.31 -5.17 9.58
C GLU A 139 -22.34 -3.75 10.15
N GLY A 140 -21.17 -3.17 10.39
CA GLY A 140 -20.98 -1.80 10.88
C GLY A 140 -20.37 -0.88 9.82
N LEU A 141 -19.98 0.33 10.25
CA LEU A 141 -19.31 1.31 9.38
C LEU A 141 -17.94 0.81 8.89
N THR A 142 -17.29 -0.03 9.68
CA THR A 142 -16.00 -0.64 9.35
C THR A 142 -16.15 -2.02 8.69
N GLY A 143 -17.33 -2.33 8.14
CA GLY A 143 -17.69 -3.64 7.60
C GLY A 143 -18.09 -4.64 8.69
N ARG A 144 -17.99 -5.94 8.39
CA ARG A 144 -18.35 -6.98 9.36
C ARG A 144 -17.55 -6.89 10.65
N VAL A 145 -18.25 -6.87 11.78
CA VAL A 145 -17.71 -6.83 13.13
C VAL A 145 -18.04 -8.16 13.82
N SER A 146 -17.01 -8.97 14.00
CA SER A 146 -17.05 -10.22 14.74
C SER A 146 -15.72 -10.46 15.46
N PHE A 147 -15.72 -11.29 16.50
CA PHE A 147 -14.54 -11.51 17.35
C PHE A 147 -14.16 -12.99 17.46
N ASP A 148 -12.86 -13.25 17.58
CA ASP A 148 -12.32 -14.59 17.87
C ASP A 148 -12.46 -14.95 19.36
N SER A 149 -12.04 -16.17 19.70
CA SER A 149 -12.06 -16.67 21.09
C SER A 149 -11.17 -15.88 22.04
N ARG A 150 -10.24 -15.06 21.55
CA ARG A 150 -9.39 -14.15 22.35
C ARG A 150 -9.96 -12.75 22.45
N GLY A 151 -10.83 -12.34 21.52
CA GLY A 151 -11.46 -11.03 21.45
C GLY A 151 -10.86 -10.13 20.38
N TYR A 152 -10.01 -10.68 19.51
CA TYR A 152 -9.53 -9.97 18.33
C TYR A 152 -10.59 -9.99 17.24
N ARG A 153 -10.68 -8.90 16.48
CA ARG A 153 -11.55 -8.86 15.31
C ARG A 153 -11.14 -9.94 14.32
N ASN A 154 -12.08 -10.74 13.84
CA ASN A 154 -11.85 -11.74 12.79
C ASN A 154 -12.71 -11.43 11.56
N ASN A 155 -12.39 -12.11 10.45
CA ASN A 155 -13.18 -12.03 9.21
C ASN A 155 -13.42 -10.59 8.70
N TYR A 156 -12.42 -9.71 8.88
CA TYR A 156 -12.47 -8.33 8.42
C TYR A 156 -11.71 -8.15 7.11
N LYS A 157 -12.05 -7.07 6.40
CA LYS A 157 -11.51 -6.68 5.10
C LYS A 157 -10.97 -5.26 5.14
N LEU A 158 -9.88 -5.02 4.41
CA LEU A 158 -9.33 -3.70 4.14
C LEU A 158 -9.25 -3.49 2.63
N ASP A 159 -9.67 -2.33 2.13
CA ASP A 159 -9.50 -1.98 0.74
C ASP A 159 -8.07 -1.44 0.51
N LEU A 160 -7.43 -1.87 -0.57
CA LEU A 160 -6.09 -1.40 -0.94
C LEU A 160 -6.21 -0.22 -1.89
N PHE A 161 -5.74 0.95 -1.49
CA PHE A 161 -5.76 2.16 -2.31
C PHE A 161 -4.37 2.50 -2.80
N THR A 162 -4.27 2.88 -4.07
CA THR A 162 -3.02 3.31 -4.70
C THR A 162 -3.17 4.71 -5.29
N VAL A 163 -2.12 5.51 -5.16
CA VAL A 163 -1.94 6.81 -5.83
C VAL A 163 -0.75 6.66 -6.78
N THR A 164 -0.95 7.03 -8.03
CA THR A 164 0.08 7.06 -9.06
C THR A 164 0.19 8.46 -9.66
N MET A 165 1.17 8.69 -10.53
CA MET A 165 1.31 9.96 -11.25
C MET A 165 0.01 10.32 -11.97
N ASP A 166 -0.45 11.55 -11.78
CA ASP A 166 -1.64 12.15 -12.40
C ASP A 166 -2.97 11.42 -12.11
N MET A 167 -2.99 10.46 -11.18
CA MET A 167 -4.21 9.81 -10.70
C MET A 167 -4.38 10.01 -9.20
N GLY A 168 -5.61 10.35 -8.79
CA GLY A 168 -5.99 10.38 -7.38
C GLY A 168 -5.97 8.98 -6.75
N PRO A 169 -6.24 8.88 -5.44
CA PRO A 169 -6.40 7.58 -4.78
C PRO A 169 -7.49 6.77 -5.49
N PHE A 170 -7.15 5.55 -5.91
CA PHE A 170 -8.11 4.60 -6.47
C PHE A 170 -7.94 3.25 -5.79
N LYS A 171 -9.05 2.50 -5.68
CA LYS A 171 -9.03 1.14 -5.16
C LYS A 171 -8.33 0.22 -6.15
N SER A 172 -7.31 -0.49 -5.69
CA SER A 172 -6.42 -1.36 -6.48
C SER A 172 -6.47 -2.83 -6.04
N GLY A 173 -7.21 -3.12 -4.97
CA GLY A 173 -7.38 -4.47 -4.44
C GLY A 173 -8.07 -4.45 -3.08
N GLU A 174 -8.05 -5.61 -2.44
CA GLU A 174 -8.61 -5.85 -1.12
C GLU A 174 -7.69 -6.82 -0.35
N TRP A 175 -7.55 -6.64 0.95
CA TRP A 175 -6.91 -7.58 1.85
C TRP A 175 -7.96 -8.15 2.79
N HIS A 176 -7.98 -9.47 2.92
CA HIS A 176 -8.88 -10.18 3.82
C HIS A 176 -8.08 -10.90 4.89
N SER A 177 -8.52 -10.80 6.15
CA SER A 177 -7.83 -11.41 7.30
C SER A 177 -7.52 -12.91 7.15
N GLU A 178 -8.40 -13.66 6.48
CA GLU A 178 -8.20 -15.11 6.25
C GLU A 178 -7.65 -15.47 4.87
N LEU A 179 -7.85 -14.62 3.87
CA LEU A 179 -7.58 -14.95 2.46
C LEU A 179 -6.36 -14.20 1.90
N GLY A 180 -5.80 -13.28 2.68
CA GLY A 180 -4.66 -12.46 2.29
C GLY A 180 -5.03 -11.37 1.26
N LEU A 181 -4.02 -10.89 0.54
CA LEU A 181 -4.16 -9.83 -0.46
C LEU A 181 -4.71 -10.37 -1.78
N ARG A 182 -5.77 -9.74 -2.28
CA ARG A 182 -6.36 -9.95 -3.61
C ARG A 182 -6.29 -8.65 -4.39
N ARG A 183 -5.48 -8.61 -5.45
CA ARG A 183 -5.48 -7.47 -6.37
C ARG A 183 -6.52 -7.69 -7.46
N ASP A 184 -7.27 -6.65 -7.76
CA ASP A 184 -8.17 -6.67 -8.90
C ASP A 184 -7.51 -5.92 -10.05
N GLU A 185 -6.94 -6.67 -11.00
CA GLU A 185 -6.29 -6.11 -12.20
C GLU A 185 -7.26 -5.30 -13.09
N LYS A 186 -8.57 -5.44 -12.89
CA LYS A 186 -9.58 -4.63 -13.60
C LYS A 186 -9.76 -3.25 -12.98
N LEU A 187 -9.46 -3.10 -11.68
CA LEU A 187 -9.59 -1.82 -10.97
C LEU A 187 -8.35 -0.94 -11.12
N VAL A 188 -7.20 -1.51 -11.49
CA VAL A 188 -6.01 -0.73 -11.85
C VAL A 188 -6.29 -0.03 -13.17
N PRO A 189 -6.34 1.32 -13.21
CA PRO A 189 -6.58 2.03 -14.45
C PRO A 189 -5.48 1.68 -15.44
N ARG A 190 -5.86 0.97 -16.51
CA ARG A 190 -4.96 0.73 -17.63
C ARG A 190 -4.80 2.07 -18.36
N PRO A 191 -3.58 2.49 -18.71
CA PRO A 191 -3.42 3.64 -19.59
C PRO A 191 -4.28 3.40 -20.83
N SER A 192 -5.19 4.33 -21.10
CA SER A 192 -6.15 4.22 -22.21
C SER A 192 -5.41 3.87 -23.50
N ALA A 193 -5.84 2.80 -24.17
CA ALA A 193 -5.29 2.38 -25.46
C ALA A 193 -5.48 3.44 -26.57
N ASN A 194 -6.29 4.48 -26.30
CA ASN A 194 -6.62 5.55 -27.25
C ASN A 194 -5.95 6.91 -26.92
N GLY A 195 -5.25 7.02 -25.79
CA GLY A 195 -4.21 8.04 -25.66
C GLY A 195 -2.94 7.44 -26.25
N THR A 196 -2.15 8.23 -26.98
CA THR A 196 -0.79 7.87 -27.43
C THR A 196 -0.21 6.94 -26.37
N GLN A 197 -0.03 5.65 -26.68
CA GLN A 197 0.62 4.72 -25.74
C GLN A 197 1.78 5.52 -25.20
N SER A 198 1.81 5.80 -23.89
CA SER A 198 2.95 6.46 -23.30
C SER A 198 4.08 5.48 -23.58
N LYS A 199 4.77 5.72 -24.69
CA LYS A 199 5.77 4.85 -25.27
C LYS A 199 6.74 4.69 -24.13
N ARG A 200 6.73 3.52 -23.48
CA ARG A 200 7.53 3.33 -22.27
C ARG A 200 8.98 3.52 -22.71
N PHE A 201 9.55 4.66 -22.40
CA PHE A 201 10.94 4.96 -22.67
C PHE A 201 11.77 4.03 -21.78
N ARG A 202 12.54 3.15 -22.42
CA ARG A 202 13.50 2.28 -21.77
C ARG A 202 14.82 3.02 -21.66
N ILE A 203 15.44 3.02 -20.49
CA ILE A 203 16.80 3.56 -20.37
C ILE A 203 17.75 2.46 -20.83
N VAL A 204 18.53 2.75 -21.86
CA VAL A 204 19.61 1.86 -22.32
C VAL A 204 20.91 2.44 -21.80
N THR A 205 21.54 1.74 -20.86
CA THR A 205 22.81 2.16 -20.26
C THR A 205 23.96 1.29 -20.76
N SER A 206 25.07 1.95 -21.10
CA SER A 206 26.35 1.31 -21.45
C SER A 206 27.54 2.25 -21.14
N ILE A 207 28.77 1.77 -21.32
CA ILE A 207 30.01 2.54 -21.13
C ILE A 207 30.49 3.06 -22.48
N LEU A 208 30.95 4.32 -22.54
CA LEU A 208 31.62 4.85 -23.73
C LEU A 208 32.95 4.13 -23.97
N THR A 209 32.96 3.17 -24.88
CA THR A 209 34.15 2.37 -25.21
C THR A 209 34.04 1.90 -26.65
N LYS A 210 35.09 2.13 -27.44
CA LYS A 210 35.16 1.65 -28.82
C LYS A 210 35.28 0.12 -28.86
N PRO A 211 34.61 -0.58 -29.80
CA PRO A 211 33.63 -0.11 -30.79
C PRO A 211 32.16 -0.22 -30.32
N PHE A 212 31.92 -0.40 -29.02
CA PHE A 212 30.62 -0.76 -28.46
C PHE A 212 29.67 0.42 -28.33
N LEU A 213 30.13 1.52 -27.74
CA LEU A 213 29.35 2.76 -27.67
C LEU A 213 30.31 3.95 -27.78
N MET A 214 30.08 4.79 -28.76
CA MET A 214 30.96 5.89 -29.13
C MET A 214 30.13 7.15 -29.36
N MET A 215 30.73 8.32 -29.15
CA MET A 215 30.15 9.56 -29.62
C MET A 215 30.31 9.61 -31.14
N ARG A 216 29.20 9.79 -31.86
CA ARG A 216 29.21 10.01 -33.30
C ARG A 216 29.88 11.34 -33.60
N GLN A 217 30.76 11.35 -34.61
CA GLN A 217 31.37 12.60 -35.04
C GLN A 217 30.30 13.51 -35.66
N ALA A 218 30.28 14.78 -35.23
CA ALA A 218 29.36 15.75 -35.80
C ALA A 218 29.63 15.90 -37.31
N PRO A 219 28.61 15.86 -38.18
CA PRO A 219 28.80 16.16 -39.59
C PRO A 219 29.40 17.57 -39.71
N GLY A 220 30.63 17.68 -40.22
CA GLY A 220 31.39 18.92 -40.25
C GLY A 220 30.63 20.08 -40.88
N SER A 221 30.78 21.28 -40.30
CA SER A 221 30.40 22.67 -40.71
C SER A 221 29.07 22.97 -41.43
N MET A 222 28.32 22.00 -41.94
CA MET A 222 27.06 22.16 -42.69
C MET A 222 25.96 21.17 -42.25
N GLY A 223 26.18 20.39 -41.19
CA GLY A 223 25.20 19.42 -40.69
C GLY A 223 24.39 19.95 -39.50
N LEU A 224 23.15 19.44 -39.35
CA LEU A 224 22.35 19.67 -38.14
C LEU A 224 23.06 19.09 -36.89
N PRO A 225 23.00 19.77 -35.74
CA PRO A 225 23.53 19.23 -34.49
C PRO A 225 22.81 17.93 -34.11
N LEU A 226 23.58 16.88 -33.83
CA LEU A 226 23.03 15.60 -33.38
C LEU A 226 22.43 15.77 -31.98
N ALA A 227 21.20 15.30 -31.77
CA ALA A 227 20.48 15.39 -30.51
C ALA A 227 19.99 14.01 -30.04
N GLY A 228 19.73 13.87 -28.74
CA GLY A 228 19.22 12.61 -28.17
C GLY A 228 20.16 11.42 -28.41
N ASN A 229 19.59 10.30 -28.88
CA ASN A 229 20.31 9.05 -29.14
C ASN A 229 21.20 9.12 -30.39
N ASP A 230 20.94 10.04 -31.32
CA ASP A 230 21.70 10.16 -32.59
C ASP A 230 23.13 10.68 -32.40
N ARG A 231 23.44 11.12 -31.18
CA ARG A 231 24.79 11.51 -30.75
C ARG A 231 25.70 10.30 -30.54
N PHE A 232 25.15 9.09 -30.53
CA PHE A 232 25.90 7.86 -30.26
C PHE A 232 25.92 6.96 -31.50
N GLU A 233 26.99 6.17 -31.61
CA GLU A 233 27.19 5.13 -32.63
C GLU A 233 27.90 3.91 -32.02
N GLY A 234 27.86 2.78 -32.71
CA GLY A 234 28.50 1.52 -32.30
C GLY A 234 27.50 0.43 -31.91
N TYR A 235 28.01 -0.76 -31.60
CA TYR A 235 27.21 -1.97 -31.42
C TYR A 235 26.01 -1.83 -30.46
N CYS A 236 26.17 -1.12 -29.33
CA CYS A 236 25.10 -0.94 -28.35
C CYS A 236 23.97 -0.07 -28.87
N LYS A 237 24.28 0.91 -29.74
CA LYS A 237 23.29 1.76 -30.41
C LYS A 237 22.53 0.93 -31.44
N ASP A 238 23.24 0.20 -32.28
CA ASP A 238 22.66 -0.64 -33.34
C ASP A 238 21.72 -1.70 -32.74
N LEU A 239 22.15 -2.36 -31.65
CA LEU A 239 21.33 -3.33 -30.94
C LEU A 239 20.09 -2.69 -30.30
N ALA A 240 20.21 -1.48 -29.74
CA ALA A 240 19.06 -0.78 -29.17
C ALA A 240 18.04 -0.38 -30.24
N ASP A 241 18.50 0.00 -31.44
CA ASP A 241 17.63 0.27 -32.60
C ASP A 241 16.91 -1.00 -33.06
N GLU A 242 17.61 -2.12 -33.21
CA GLU A 242 17.00 -3.42 -33.55
C GLU A 242 15.95 -3.87 -32.51
N LEU A 243 16.23 -3.66 -31.23
CA LEU A 243 15.27 -3.96 -30.16
C LEU A 243 14.04 -3.06 -30.24
N LYS A 244 14.22 -1.77 -30.57
CA LYS A 244 13.12 -0.82 -30.79
C LYS A 244 12.25 -1.22 -31.98
N GLU A 245 12.80 -1.80 -33.04
CA GLU A 245 12.00 -2.26 -34.18
C GLU A 245 11.19 -3.52 -33.86
N ARG A 246 11.70 -4.39 -32.97
CA ARG A 246 11.07 -5.67 -32.62
C ARG A 246 10.12 -5.58 -31.43
N LEU A 247 10.29 -4.58 -30.57
CA LEU A 247 9.50 -4.40 -29.35
C LEU A 247 8.78 -3.05 -29.39
N PRO A 248 7.53 -2.94 -28.92
CA PRO A 248 6.82 -1.66 -28.84
C PRO A 248 7.39 -0.79 -27.71
N MET A 249 8.61 -0.28 -27.90
CA MET A 249 9.34 0.54 -26.94
C MET A 249 10.00 1.74 -27.62
N GLU A 250 10.15 2.82 -26.88
CA GLU A 250 11.16 3.84 -27.20
C GLU A 250 12.31 3.68 -26.23
N TYR A 251 13.48 4.24 -26.53
CA TYR A 251 14.58 4.20 -25.60
C TYR A 251 15.35 5.51 -25.54
N ILE A 252 16.05 5.73 -24.43
CA ILE A 252 16.99 6.82 -24.24
C ILE A 252 18.32 6.21 -23.86
N LEU A 253 19.36 6.54 -24.62
CA LEU A 253 20.70 6.03 -24.38
C LEU A 253 21.41 6.95 -23.38
N VAL A 254 21.74 6.40 -22.22
CA VAL A 254 22.39 7.14 -21.12
C VAL A 254 23.70 6.44 -20.76
N PRO A 255 24.86 7.01 -21.13
CA PRO A 255 26.14 6.48 -20.69
C PRO A 255 26.25 6.53 -19.16
N VAL A 256 26.77 5.46 -18.57
CA VAL A 256 27.01 5.40 -17.12
C VAL A 256 27.99 6.50 -16.69
N LYS A 257 27.67 7.23 -15.62
CA LYS A 257 28.39 8.45 -15.24
C LYS A 257 29.84 8.22 -14.82
N ASP A 258 30.10 7.11 -14.14
CA ASP A 258 31.42 6.77 -13.62
C ASP A 258 32.28 5.97 -14.62
N GLY A 259 31.73 5.61 -15.78
CA GLY A 259 32.41 4.81 -16.80
C GLY A 259 32.70 3.36 -16.39
N MET A 260 32.13 2.86 -15.29
CA MET A 260 32.46 1.56 -14.72
C MET A 260 31.36 0.51 -14.97
N PHE A 261 31.75 -0.76 -15.07
CA PHE A 261 30.76 -1.85 -15.19
C PHE A 261 30.00 -2.09 -13.88
N GLY A 262 30.71 -1.98 -12.76
CA GLY A 262 30.21 -2.02 -11.40
C GLY A 262 31.08 -2.86 -10.48
N THR A 263 31.36 -2.30 -9.30
CA THR A 263 32.12 -2.92 -8.22
C THR A 263 31.29 -2.81 -6.96
N GLU A 264 31.25 -3.89 -6.17
CA GLU A 264 30.63 -3.85 -4.85
C GLU A 264 31.53 -3.06 -3.89
N LEU A 265 30.94 -2.07 -3.24
CA LEU A 265 31.60 -1.31 -2.19
C LEU A 265 31.42 -2.03 -0.84
N PRO A 266 32.30 -1.80 0.15
CA PRO A 266 32.21 -2.43 1.47
C PRO A 266 30.88 -2.21 2.20
N ASN A 267 30.12 -1.19 1.82
CA ASN A 267 28.79 -0.89 2.34
C ASN A 267 27.65 -1.67 1.65
N GLY A 268 27.96 -2.61 0.75
CA GLY A 268 27.00 -3.42 -0.02
C GLY A 268 26.33 -2.69 -1.20
N SER A 269 26.68 -1.42 -1.44
CA SER A 269 26.22 -0.68 -2.62
C SER A 269 27.11 -0.96 -3.82
N TRP A 270 26.56 -0.83 -5.03
CA TRP A 270 27.29 -1.08 -6.26
C TRP A 270 27.56 0.22 -7.02
N THR A 271 28.75 0.34 -7.60
CA THR A 271 29.10 1.38 -8.58
C THR A 271 28.71 0.93 -9.99
N GLY A 272 28.97 1.78 -10.99
CA GLY A 272 28.83 1.44 -12.38
C GLY A 272 27.40 1.14 -12.80
N ILE A 273 27.30 0.46 -13.94
CA ILE A 273 26.01 0.07 -14.52
C ILE A 273 25.22 -0.84 -13.56
N ILE A 274 25.88 -1.73 -12.80
CA ILE A 274 25.19 -2.58 -11.81
C ILE A 274 24.54 -1.71 -10.72
N GLY A 275 25.25 -0.70 -10.25
CA GLY A 275 24.74 0.28 -9.31
C GLY A 275 23.54 1.05 -9.83
N GLU A 276 23.59 1.50 -11.09
CA GLU A 276 22.49 2.23 -11.72
C GLU A 276 21.24 1.36 -11.87
N LEU A 277 21.37 0.11 -12.34
CA LEU A 277 20.23 -0.82 -12.46
C LEU A 277 19.60 -1.15 -11.10
N ARG A 278 20.42 -1.38 -10.07
CA ARG A 278 19.92 -1.71 -8.73
C ARG A 278 19.23 -0.52 -8.06
N ARG A 279 19.64 0.70 -8.38
CA ARG A 279 18.99 1.94 -7.93
C ARG A 279 17.76 2.30 -8.78
N GLY A 280 17.81 2.04 -10.08
CA GLY A 280 16.78 2.33 -11.07
C GLY A 280 15.79 1.19 -11.25
N ASN A 281 15.36 0.54 -10.16
CA ASN A 281 14.53 -0.68 -10.16
C ASN A 281 13.08 -0.47 -10.64
N ASP A 282 12.88 0.32 -11.70
CA ASP A 282 11.76 0.17 -12.61
C ASP A 282 12.13 -0.96 -13.59
N ASN A 283 11.17 -1.85 -13.90
CA ASN A 283 11.31 -2.94 -14.89
C ASN A 283 11.59 -2.45 -16.33
N ASN A 284 12.14 -1.24 -16.51
CA ASN A 284 12.29 -0.48 -17.74
C ASN A 284 13.74 -0.28 -18.21
N ASP A 285 14.74 -0.74 -17.46
CA ASP A 285 16.14 -0.52 -17.83
C ASP A 285 16.74 -1.71 -18.61
N ILE A 286 17.46 -1.41 -19.69
CA ILE A 286 18.15 -2.37 -20.55
C ILE A 286 19.64 -2.11 -20.45
N ASN A 287 20.42 -3.17 -20.29
CA ASN A 287 21.86 -3.10 -20.15
C ASN A 287 22.55 -3.95 -21.22
N ILE A 288 23.42 -3.32 -22.01
CA ILE A 288 24.18 -3.96 -23.07
C ILE A 288 25.66 -3.95 -22.65
N LYS A 289 26.22 -5.11 -22.32
CA LYS A 289 27.61 -5.29 -21.90
C LYS A 289 28.33 -6.32 -22.75
N ARG A 290 29.64 -6.13 -22.89
CA ARG A 290 30.56 -7.17 -23.36
C ARG A 290 30.64 -8.30 -22.33
N ASP A 291 30.40 -9.53 -22.77
CA ASP A 291 30.68 -10.71 -21.95
C ASP A 291 32.21 -10.86 -21.83
N SER A 292 32.72 -10.91 -20.60
CA SER A 292 34.15 -11.08 -20.33
C SER A 292 34.41 -12.56 -20.05
N HIS A 293 35.52 -13.10 -20.55
CA HIS A 293 35.89 -14.52 -20.36
C HIS A 293 35.88 -14.95 -18.88
N GLU A 294 36.19 -14.05 -17.94
CA GLU A 294 36.11 -14.29 -16.49
C GLU A 294 34.70 -14.61 -16.01
N ARG A 295 33.65 -14.00 -16.59
CA ARG A 295 32.25 -14.29 -16.23
C ARG A 295 31.76 -15.64 -16.73
N GLN A 296 32.36 -16.15 -17.81
CA GLN A 296 32.09 -17.51 -18.28
C GLN A 296 32.74 -18.55 -17.36
N GLN A 297 33.91 -18.26 -16.80
CA GLN A 297 34.56 -19.11 -15.79
C GLN A 297 33.79 -19.11 -14.47
N GLU A 298 33.33 -17.96 -13.96
CA GLU A 298 32.49 -17.91 -12.75
C GLU A 298 31.14 -18.61 -12.94
N ARG A 299 30.52 -18.52 -14.13
CA ARG A 299 29.30 -19.30 -14.45
C ARG A 299 29.56 -20.80 -14.50
N GLN A 300 30.70 -21.24 -15.04
CA GLN A 300 31.06 -22.67 -15.06
C GLN A 300 31.42 -23.21 -13.66
N GLU A 301 32.05 -22.41 -12.81
CA GLU A 301 32.38 -22.80 -11.43
C GLU A 301 31.14 -22.84 -10.52
N ASN A 302 30.21 -21.90 -10.66
CA ASN A 302 28.96 -21.95 -9.90
C ASN A 302 28.05 -23.09 -10.36
N THR A 303 27.99 -23.36 -11.67
CA THR A 303 27.24 -24.53 -12.18
C THR A 303 27.83 -25.84 -11.64
N ARG A 304 29.17 -25.94 -11.47
CA ARG A 304 29.80 -27.12 -10.85
C ARG A 304 29.55 -27.25 -9.35
N ARG A 305 29.32 -26.16 -8.62
CA ARG A 305 28.97 -26.19 -7.19
C ARG A 305 27.53 -26.65 -6.96
N ASP A 306 26.62 -26.35 -7.89
CA ASP A 306 25.21 -26.78 -7.80
C ASP A 306 24.98 -28.27 -8.13
N TYR A 307 26.02 -28.98 -8.60
CA TYR A 307 26.00 -30.45 -8.79
C TYR A 307 26.81 -31.22 -7.74
N LEU A 308 27.28 -30.56 -6.67
CA LEU A 308 28.00 -31.18 -5.56
C LEU A 308 27.35 -30.89 -4.19
N VAL A 309 26.02 -30.91 -4.15
CA VAL A 309 25.23 -31.12 -2.93
C VAL A 309 24.19 -32.21 -3.19
#